data_AF-A0A8J2KW02-F1
#
_entry.id   AF-A0A8J2KW02-F1
#
_cell.length_a   1.000
_cell.length_b   1.000
_cell.length_c   1.000
_cell.angle_alpha   90.00
_cell.angle_beta   90.00
_cell.angle_gamma   90.00
#
_symmetry.space_group_name_H-M   'P 1'
#
loop_
_entity.id
_entity.type
_entity.pdbx_description
1 polymer ?
#
loop_
_entity_poly.entity_id
_entity_poly.type
_entity_poly.pdbx_seq_one_letter_code
_entity_poly.pdbx_strand_id
1 'polypeptide(L)'
;QCREGHCSRVRPPFKCEKKCTGIKTGGKNVIIREGDIIFSSSCKRAVDMETNTEIWPKDLKSTNEPAEPPVLLMFCTNVWDKQLNKTIIRLSDCFNGTLLEPETFGVTTDITTLISTHISATQQDKRLMDPTGQFAPLEHLLMIYNNTPLMINFEGCVNTLILNECEKFHAMYGGDGADLRSQSRFKCFHRPNYTETADNFVVLRFNRMRTLMELMIGSLVPITLAIVSCFVLILCTRIIHVGDDSHFYFQCCGNDPNVSMEKEAVEAMAL
;
A
#
# COMPACT_ATOMS: atom_id res chain seq x y z
N GLN A 1 4.10 -22.97 20.05
CA GLN A 1 3.37 -23.85 19.12
C GLN A 1 4.22 -23.97 17.89
N CYS A 2 4.88 -25.10 17.77
CA CYS A 2 5.68 -25.47 16.62
C CYS A 2 4.87 -26.52 15.85
N ARG A 3 4.72 -26.35 14.54
CA ARG A 3 4.15 -27.36 13.64
C ARG A 3 5.17 -27.58 12.53
N GLU A 4 5.56 -28.84 12.32
CA GLU A 4 6.46 -29.25 11.23
C GLU A 4 7.80 -28.48 11.21
N GLY A 5 8.37 -28.23 12.38
CA GLY A 5 9.63 -27.49 12.52
C GLY A 5 9.48 -25.97 12.38
N HIS A 6 8.28 -25.45 12.12
CA HIS A 6 8.02 -24.02 12.06
C HIS A 6 7.31 -23.51 13.32
N CYS A 7 7.93 -22.55 14.00
CA CYS A 7 7.38 -21.94 15.22
C CYS A 7 6.48 -20.77 14.84
N SER A 8 5.15 -20.92 15.02
CA SER A 8 4.18 -19.87 14.70
C SER A 8 3.82 -18.95 15.86
N ARG A 9 3.95 -19.42 17.11
CA ARG A 9 3.57 -18.65 18.30
C ARG A 9 4.23 -19.18 19.56
N VAL A 10 4.68 -18.31 20.47
CA VAL A 10 5.07 -18.70 21.83
C VAL A 10 3.81 -18.84 22.71
N ARG A 11 3.66 -19.94 23.45
CA ARG A 11 2.54 -20.16 24.38
C ARG A 11 3.04 -20.04 25.84
N PRO A 12 2.18 -19.64 26.78
CA PRO A 12 2.48 -19.71 28.21
C PRO A 12 3.02 -21.10 28.62
N PRO A 13 3.94 -21.21 29.59
CA PRO A 13 4.35 -20.17 30.55
C PRO A 13 5.43 -19.21 30.04
N PHE A 14 5.96 -19.42 28.83
CA PHE A 14 6.97 -18.54 28.26
C PHE A 14 6.34 -17.18 27.89
N LYS A 15 6.77 -16.13 28.58
CA LYS A 15 6.43 -14.74 28.28
C LYS A 15 7.63 -14.10 27.61
N CYS A 16 7.53 -13.86 26.30
CA CYS A 16 8.49 -12.99 25.65
C CYS A 16 8.18 -11.54 26.06
N GLU A 17 9.21 -10.73 26.27
CA GLU A 17 9.07 -9.31 26.60
C GLU A 17 9.84 -8.49 25.56
N LYS A 18 9.29 -7.35 25.15
CA LYS A 18 9.99 -6.43 24.23
C LYS A 18 11.20 -5.85 24.96
N LYS A 19 12.40 -6.19 24.48
CA LYS A 19 13.65 -5.75 25.10
C LYS A 19 14.15 -4.44 24.47
N CYS A 20 13.41 -3.36 24.67
CA CYS A 20 13.91 -1.99 24.48
C CYS A 20 14.09 -1.36 25.87
N THR A 21 15.26 -1.61 26.45
CA THR A 21 15.64 -1.12 27.78
C THR A 21 16.57 0.08 27.67
N GLY A 22 16.46 1.04 28.58
CA GLY A 22 17.37 2.19 28.63
C GLY A 22 17.08 3.27 27.59
N ILE A 23 15.80 3.48 27.25
CA ILE A 23 15.37 4.58 26.39
C ILE A 23 15.73 5.88 27.10
N LYS A 24 16.59 6.70 26.49
CA LYS A 24 17.00 7.99 27.06
C LYS A 24 15.84 8.98 27.00
N THR A 25 15.21 9.23 28.14
CA THR A 25 14.09 10.17 28.34
C THR A 25 14.53 11.44 29.04
N GLY A 26 15.68 11.44 29.73
CA GLY A 26 16.22 12.63 30.38
C GLY A 26 16.40 13.80 29.41
N GLY A 27 15.71 14.91 29.67
CA GLY A 27 15.75 16.13 28.84
C GLY A 27 15.13 15.97 27.45
N LYS A 28 14.34 14.92 27.21
CA LYS A 28 13.61 14.68 25.96
C LYS A 28 12.12 14.86 26.22
N ASN A 29 11.47 15.65 25.37
CA ASN A 29 10.06 16.02 25.50
C ASN A 29 9.19 15.52 24.33
N VAL A 30 9.80 14.86 23.34
CA VAL A 30 9.08 14.19 22.25
C VAL A 30 9.62 12.79 22.08
N ILE A 31 8.70 11.82 22.06
CA ILE A 31 8.95 10.41 21.81
C ILE A 31 8.06 9.97 20.65
N ILE A 32 8.68 9.47 19.59
CA ILE A 32 7.98 8.99 18.39
C ILE A 32 8.31 7.53 18.19
N ARG A 33 7.29 6.71 17.94
CA ARG A 33 7.46 5.29 17.63
C ARG A 33 7.16 5.00 16.16
N GLU A 34 8.12 4.39 15.47
CA GLU A 34 8.00 3.88 14.10
C GLU A 34 8.25 2.36 14.14
N GLY A 35 7.16 1.57 14.16
CA GLY A 35 7.28 0.12 14.35
C GLY A 35 8.03 -0.24 15.64
N ASP A 36 9.15 -0.96 15.49
CA ASP A 36 10.01 -1.40 16.60
C ASP A 36 11.06 -0.35 17.03
N ILE A 37 11.14 0.79 16.33
CA ILE A 37 12.12 1.85 16.58
C ILE A 37 11.49 2.98 17.39
N ILE A 38 12.22 3.47 18.39
CA ILE A 38 11.83 4.63 19.20
C ILE A 38 12.80 5.76 18.95
N PHE A 39 12.27 6.93 18.61
CA PHE A 39 12.99 8.17 18.50
C PHE A 39 12.66 9.04 19.70
N SER A 40 13.66 9.43 20.48
CA SER A 40 13.52 10.43 21.54
C SER A 40 14.30 11.68 21.20
N SER A 41 13.63 12.84 21.23
CA SER A 41 14.24 14.12 20.88
C SER A 41 13.79 15.24 21.82
N SER A 42 14.54 16.34 21.79
CA SER A 42 14.19 17.58 22.46
C SER A 42 13.72 18.56 21.38
N CYS A 43 12.42 18.80 21.32
CA CYS A 43 11.77 19.63 20.32
C CYS A 43 11.14 20.85 20.98
N LYS A 44 11.12 21.99 20.27
CA LYS A 44 10.49 23.22 20.76
C LYS A 44 8.98 23.26 20.52
N ARG A 45 8.56 22.82 19.32
CA ARG A 45 7.16 22.80 18.87
C ARG A 45 6.96 21.74 17.79
N ALA A 46 5.74 21.28 17.63
CA ALA A 46 5.28 20.46 16.50
C ALA A 46 4.19 21.22 15.75
N VAL A 47 4.25 21.22 14.42
CA VAL A 47 3.31 21.93 13.57
C VAL A 47 2.79 21.05 12.45
N ASP A 48 1.56 21.33 12.03
CA ASP A 48 1.02 20.80 10.79
C ASP A 48 1.77 21.42 9.61
N MET A 49 2.20 20.59 8.66
CA MET A 49 2.92 21.03 7.48
C MET A 49 2.01 21.77 6.48
N GLU A 50 0.72 21.46 6.43
CA GLU A 50 -0.21 22.06 5.46
C GLU A 50 -0.70 23.42 5.95
N THR A 51 -1.18 23.49 7.20
CA THR A 51 -1.76 24.72 7.76
C THR A 51 -0.75 25.57 8.54
N ASN A 52 0.45 25.06 8.82
CA ASN A 52 1.45 25.67 9.71
C ASN A 52 0.88 25.99 11.10
N THR A 53 -0.16 25.26 11.52
CA THR A 53 -0.76 25.42 12.85
C THR A 53 0.07 24.65 13.87
N GLU A 54 0.28 25.26 15.04
CA GLU A 54 0.95 24.59 16.14
C GLU A 54 0.03 23.55 16.76
N ILE A 55 0.52 22.31 16.85
CA ILE A 55 -0.23 21.16 17.38
C ILE A 55 0.25 20.85 18.81
N TRP A 56 1.54 21.06 19.08
CA TRP A 56 2.13 20.87 20.42
C TRP A 56 3.27 21.86 20.65
N PRO A 57 3.40 22.45 21.86
CA PRO A 57 2.54 22.31 23.05
C PRO A 57 1.38 23.32 23.05
N LYS A 58 0.49 23.28 22.06
CA LYS A 58 -0.62 24.24 21.92
C LYS A 58 -1.54 24.23 23.15
N ASP A 59 -1.56 25.32 23.93
CA ASP A 59 -2.45 25.53 25.10
C ASP A 59 -2.37 24.45 26.20
N LEU A 60 -1.33 23.60 26.21
CA LEU A 60 -1.22 22.44 27.09
C LEU A 60 -0.31 22.77 28.29
N LYS A 61 -0.94 23.02 29.44
CA LYS A 61 -0.25 23.13 30.72
C LYS A 61 -0.08 21.73 31.34
N SER A 62 1.13 21.38 31.77
CA SER A 62 1.32 20.23 32.69
C SER A 62 0.42 20.43 33.91
N THR A 63 -0.14 19.35 34.47
CA THR A 63 -0.94 19.46 35.71
C THR A 63 -0.08 19.82 36.92
N ASN A 64 1.24 19.71 36.82
CA ASN A 64 2.19 20.01 37.88
C ASN A 64 2.86 21.36 37.57
N GLU A 65 2.90 22.26 38.57
CA GLU A 65 3.69 23.49 38.45
C GLU A 65 5.11 23.31 39.01
N PRO A 66 6.15 23.88 38.35
CA PRO A 66 6.05 24.77 37.18
C PRO A 66 6.60 24.20 35.86
N ALA A 67 5.85 24.50 34.79
CA ALA A 67 6.31 25.06 33.50
C ALA A 67 7.13 24.21 32.50
N GLU A 68 7.17 22.88 32.58
CA GLU A 68 7.64 22.07 31.45
C GLU A 68 6.49 21.63 30.54
N PRO A 69 6.65 21.69 29.20
CA PRO A 69 5.64 21.16 28.30
C PRO A 69 5.52 19.64 28.51
N PRO A 70 4.31 19.08 28.48
CA PRO A 70 4.13 17.64 28.65
C PRO A 70 4.87 16.87 27.55
N VAL A 71 5.39 15.71 27.89
CA VAL A 71 6.09 14.82 26.97
C VAL A 71 5.10 14.31 25.93
N LEU A 72 5.36 14.60 24.66
CA LEU A 72 4.55 14.12 23.55
C LEU A 72 4.98 12.71 23.17
N LEU A 73 4.08 11.74 23.30
CA LEU A 73 4.24 10.40 22.76
C LEU A 73 3.26 10.19 21.60
N MET A 74 3.77 9.81 20.43
CA MET A 74 2.94 9.44 19.28
C MET A 74 3.53 8.27 18.49
N PHE A 75 2.68 7.65 17.69
CA PHE A 75 3.02 6.53 16.82
C PHE A 75 2.90 7.01 15.40
N CYS A 76 3.86 6.71 14.53
CA CYS A 76 3.82 7.14 13.14
C CYS A 76 4.24 6.00 12.22
N THR A 77 3.64 5.94 11.03
CA THR A 77 4.01 4.94 10.03
C THR A 77 5.37 5.27 9.40
N ASN A 78 5.67 6.55 9.16
CA ASN A 78 6.99 6.95 8.65
C ASN A 78 7.57 8.16 9.39
N VAL A 79 8.87 8.08 9.65
CA VAL A 79 9.68 9.18 10.15
C VAL A 79 10.73 9.53 9.10
N TRP A 80 10.62 10.71 8.48
CA TRP A 80 11.62 11.19 7.53
C TRP A 80 12.68 12.06 8.21
N ASP A 81 13.79 12.26 7.50
CA ASP A 81 14.94 13.01 7.99
C ASP A 81 15.55 12.39 9.26
N LYS A 82 15.74 11.05 9.24
CA LYS A 82 16.33 10.22 10.31
C LYS A 82 17.77 10.61 10.75
N GLN A 83 18.35 11.67 10.17
CA GLN A 83 19.71 12.12 10.50
C GLN A 83 19.70 13.03 11.73
N LEU A 84 20.52 12.69 12.74
CA LEU A 84 20.65 13.41 14.02
C LEU A 84 21.05 14.90 13.89
N ASN A 85 21.52 15.35 12.73
CA ASN A 85 22.02 16.71 12.53
C ASN A 85 20.99 17.69 11.93
N LYS A 86 19.76 17.25 11.64
CA LYS A 86 18.70 18.14 11.18
C LYS A 86 17.88 18.63 12.35
N THR A 87 17.59 19.92 12.36
CA THR A 87 16.79 20.63 13.38
C THR A 87 15.29 20.33 13.29
N ILE A 88 14.86 19.57 12.27
CA ILE A 88 13.46 19.31 11.95
C ILE A 88 13.29 17.81 11.68
N ILE A 89 12.29 17.21 12.33
CA ILE A 89 11.86 15.83 12.12
C ILE A 89 10.50 15.90 11.41
N ARG A 90 10.38 15.20 10.28
CA ARG A 90 9.12 15.13 9.52
C ARG A 90 8.45 13.79 9.77
N LEU A 91 7.16 13.85 10.06
CA LEU A 91 6.35 12.70 10.40
C LEU A 91 5.20 12.57 9.41
N SER A 92 4.77 11.34 9.12
CA SER A 92 3.48 11.12 8.45
C SER A 92 2.71 9.99 9.09
N ASP A 93 1.39 10.09 8.87
CA ASP A 93 0.46 9.00 9.16
C ASP A 93 0.60 8.60 10.64
N CYS A 94 0.48 9.62 11.49
CA CYS A 94 0.62 9.50 12.93
C CYS A 94 -0.73 9.24 13.60
N PHE A 95 -0.69 8.50 14.69
CA PHE A 95 -1.84 8.02 15.44
C PHE A 95 -1.45 7.83 16.91
N ASN A 96 -2.45 7.62 17.77
CA ASN A 96 -2.27 7.40 19.21
C ASN A 96 -1.43 8.51 19.87
N GLY A 97 -1.72 9.78 19.56
CA GLY A 97 -1.05 10.92 20.18
C GLY A 97 -1.47 11.12 21.64
N THR A 98 -0.51 11.14 22.55
CA THR A 98 -0.73 11.32 23.99
C THR A 98 0.27 12.27 24.62
N LEU A 99 -0.18 12.91 25.69
CA LEU A 99 0.58 13.86 26.48
C LEU A 99 0.85 13.26 27.85
N LEU A 100 2.13 13.05 28.15
CA LEU A 100 2.58 12.36 29.35
C LEU A 100 3.32 13.34 30.24
N GLU A 101 3.25 13.14 31.56
CA GLU A 101 3.93 14.02 32.49
C GLU A 101 5.43 13.72 32.52
N PRO A 102 6.32 14.74 32.49
CA PRO A 102 7.77 14.54 32.49
C PRO A 102 8.25 13.70 33.67
N GLU A 103 7.64 13.86 34.86
CA GLU A 103 8.06 13.14 36.07
C GLU A 103 7.73 11.64 36.02
N THR A 104 6.87 11.22 35.09
CA THR A 104 6.53 9.80 34.89
C THR A 104 7.74 9.00 34.42
N PHE A 105 8.73 9.66 33.82
CA PHE A 105 9.92 9.03 33.26
C PHE A 105 11.16 9.56 33.97
N GLY A 106 12.00 8.65 34.48
CA GLY A 106 13.33 9.00 34.95
C GLY A 106 14.27 9.40 33.79
N VAL A 107 15.58 9.39 34.05
CA VAL A 107 16.61 9.63 33.02
C VAL A 107 16.54 8.59 31.89
N THR A 108 16.17 7.36 32.24
CA THR A 108 15.95 6.26 31.32
C THR A 108 14.65 5.55 31.67
N THR A 109 13.96 5.04 30.65
CA THR A 109 12.75 4.22 30.82
C THR A 109 12.79 3.00 29.91
N ASP A 110 11.86 2.08 30.12
CA ASP A 110 11.68 0.88 29.30
C ASP A 110 10.46 1.04 28.37
N ILE A 111 10.43 0.28 27.29
CA ILE A 111 9.29 0.35 26.38
C ILE A 111 7.98 -0.10 27.04
N THR A 112 8.06 -1.08 27.95
CA THR A 112 6.89 -1.60 28.65
C THR A 112 6.23 -0.52 29.50
N THR A 113 7.03 0.26 30.25
CA THR A 113 6.53 1.37 31.08
C THR A 113 5.97 2.48 30.22
N LEU A 114 6.65 2.82 29.12
CA LEU A 114 6.19 3.84 28.18
C LEU A 114 4.83 3.48 27.56
N ILE A 115 4.66 2.24 27.09
CA ILE A 115 3.42 1.77 26.50
C ILE A 115 2.31 1.61 27.55
N SER A 116 2.61 1.14 28.77
CA SER A 116 1.59 1.05 29.82
C SER A 116 1.08 2.43 30.22
N THR A 117 1.97 3.40 30.39
CA THR A 117 1.59 4.79 30.72
C THR A 117 0.75 5.40 29.60
N HIS A 118 1.12 5.17 28.33
CA HIS A 118 0.32 5.57 27.18
C HIS A 118 -1.09 5.00 27.24
N ILE A 119 -1.24 3.69 27.43
CA ILE A 119 -2.54 3.02 27.49
C ILE A 119 -3.38 3.62 28.63
N SER A 120 -2.80 3.78 29.82
CA SER A 120 -3.51 4.40 30.95
C SER A 120 -3.93 5.85 30.67
N ALA A 121 -3.11 6.62 29.95
CA ALA A 121 -3.42 8.00 29.56
C ALA A 121 -4.55 8.08 28.52
N THR A 122 -4.57 7.17 27.54
CA THR A 122 -5.63 7.07 26.52
C THR A 122 -6.97 6.62 27.12
N GLN A 123 -6.98 5.62 28.02
CA GLN A 123 -8.22 5.10 28.62
C GLN A 123 -9.01 6.14 29.43
N GLN A 124 -8.33 7.18 29.92
CA GLN A 124 -8.96 8.23 30.70
C GLN A 124 -9.44 9.40 29.83
N ASP A 125 -9.20 9.38 28.51
CA ASP A 125 -9.48 10.44 27.51
C ASP A 125 -9.00 11.87 27.86
N LYS A 126 -8.33 12.05 29.01
CA LYS A 126 -7.92 13.35 29.54
C LYS A 126 -6.59 13.85 28.99
N ARG A 127 -5.83 12.98 28.33
CA ARG A 127 -4.44 13.23 27.93
C ARG A 127 -4.18 12.96 26.44
N LEU A 128 -5.23 12.95 25.65
CA LEU A 128 -5.12 12.87 24.20
C LEU A 128 -4.48 14.16 23.69
N MET A 129 -3.46 14.02 22.83
CA MET A 129 -2.85 15.18 22.17
C MET A 129 -3.84 15.84 21.21
N ASP A 130 -4.70 15.03 20.60
CA ASP A 130 -5.64 15.45 19.58
C ASP A 130 -7.04 14.86 19.85
N PRO A 131 -7.85 15.54 20.67
CA PRO A 131 -9.21 15.10 20.97
C PRO A 131 -10.15 15.12 19.76
N THR A 132 -9.86 15.95 18.75
CA THR A 132 -10.68 16.05 17.53
C THR A 132 -10.32 14.99 16.49
N GLY A 133 -9.18 14.30 16.65
CA GLY A 133 -8.72 13.24 15.77
C GLY A 133 -8.26 13.72 14.38
N GLN A 134 -7.86 14.99 14.26
CA GLN A 134 -7.41 15.59 13.00
C GLN A 134 -5.95 15.28 12.64
N PHE A 135 -5.07 15.18 13.62
CA PHE A 135 -3.61 15.08 13.47
C PHE A 135 -3.03 13.74 13.94
N ALA A 136 -3.55 13.20 15.05
CA ALA A 136 -3.06 11.96 15.65
C ALA A 136 -4.21 11.17 16.32
N PRO A 137 -5.24 10.77 15.56
CA PRO A 137 -6.39 10.05 16.09
C PRO A 137 -6.01 8.72 16.75
N LEU A 138 -6.90 8.22 17.60
CA LEU A 138 -6.75 6.91 18.22
C LEU A 138 -6.82 5.79 17.17
N GLU A 139 -5.95 4.80 17.30
CA GLU A 139 -5.78 3.70 16.34
C GLU A 139 -7.08 2.93 16.10
N HIS A 140 -7.89 2.72 17.15
CA HIS A 140 -9.16 2.02 17.00
C HIS A 140 -10.19 2.78 16.15
N LEU A 141 -10.05 4.10 16.00
CA LEU A 141 -10.89 4.91 15.11
C LEU A 141 -10.41 4.85 13.65
N LEU A 142 -9.16 4.45 13.42
CA LEU A 142 -8.58 4.28 12.09
C LEU A 142 -8.79 2.86 11.53
N MET A 143 -9.13 1.89 12.39
CA MET A 143 -9.38 0.52 11.98
C MET A 143 -10.75 0.39 11.27
N ILE A 144 -10.72 0.30 9.95
CA ILE A 144 -11.92 0.08 9.11
C ILE A 144 -12.44 -1.35 9.26
N TYR A 145 -11.53 -2.30 9.50
CA TYR A 145 -11.83 -3.72 9.65
C TYR A 145 -11.27 -4.27 10.95
N ASN A 146 -11.93 -5.30 11.46
CA ASN A 146 -11.40 -6.06 12.58
C ASN A 146 -10.04 -6.65 12.21
N ASN A 147 -9.22 -6.96 13.21
CA ASN A 147 -7.87 -7.47 13.00
C ASN A 147 -7.95 -8.86 12.36
N THR A 148 -7.99 -8.90 11.03
CA THR A 148 -8.08 -10.11 10.22
C THR A 148 -6.76 -10.35 9.51
N PRO A 149 -6.30 -11.62 9.42
CA PRO A 149 -5.10 -11.92 8.67
C PRO A 149 -5.30 -11.52 7.21
N LEU A 150 -4.37 -10.72 6.69
CA LEU A 150 -4.39 -10.31 5.29
C LEU A 150 -4.28 -11.56 4.41
N MET A 151 -5.35 -11.85 3.66
CA MET A 151 -5.32 -12.90 2.65
C MET A 151 -4.60 -12.36 1.43
N ILE A 152 -3.27 -12.51 1.42
CA ILE A 152 -2.47 -12.26 0.22
C ILE A 152 -2.68 -13.46 -0.70
N ASN A 153 -3.17 -13.21 -1.90
CA ASN A 153 -3.17 -14.23 -2.94
C ASN A 153 -1.72 -14.50 -3.34
N PHE A 154 -1.09 -15.52 -2.73
CA PHE A 154 0.26 -15.95 -3.07
C PHE A 154 0.36 -16.45 -4.52
N GLU A 155 -0.73 -16.95 -5.10
CA GLU A 155 -0.79 -17.38 -6.51
C GLU A 155 -0.85 -16.18 -7.48
N GLY A 156 -1.43 -15.06 -7.04
CA GLY A 156 -1.44 -13.78 -7.76
C GLY A 156 -0.22 -12.89 -7.48
N CYS A 157 0.59 -13.25 -6.49
CA CYS A 157 1.88 -12.62 -6.23
C CYS A 157 2.85 -13.14 -7.30
N VAL A 158 2.87 -12.45 -8.45
CA VAL A 158 3.69 -12.87 -9.59
C VAL A 158 5.15 -12.74 -9.17
N ASN A 159 5.74 -13.87 -8.77
CA ASN A 159 7.15 -14.02 -8.52
C ASN A 159 7.86 -14.03 -9.89
N THR A 160 7.76 -12.94 -10.65
CA THR A 160 8.63 -12.75 -11.80
C THR A 160 10.05 -12.75 -11.23
N LEU A 161 10.90 -13.64 -11.75
CA LEU A 161 12.28 -13.93 -11.32
C LEU A 161 13.21 -12.70 -11.23
N ILE A 162 12.73 -11.50 -11.54
CA ILE A 162 13.49 -10.25 -11.63
C ILE A 162 13.19 -9.29 -10.45
N LEU A 163 12.05 -9.40 -9.75
CA LEU A 163 11.58 -8.31 -8.87
C LEU A 163 11.44 -8.62 -7.36
N ASN A 164 11.46 -9.89 -6.93
CA ASN A 164 11.31 -10.34 -5.53
C ASN A 164 10.20 -9.56 -4.77
N GLU A 165 9.07 -9.27 -5.42
CA GLU A 165 8.06 -8.37 -4.86
C GLU A 165 7.41 -8.96 -3.61
N CYS A 166 7.18 -10.27 -3.60
CA CYS A 166 6.56 -10.97 -2.47
C CYS A 166 7.51 -11.02 -1.26
N GLU A 167 8.80 -11.28 -1.49
CA GLU A 167 9.82 -11.25 -0.44
C GLU A 167 9.95 -9.85 0.15
N LYS A 168 10.04 -8.82 -0.70
CA LYS A 168 10.07 -7.41 -0.29
C LYS A 168 8.81 -7.03 0.47
N PHE A 169 7.64 -7.47 -0.01
CA PHE A 169 6.37 -7.23 0.64
C PHE A 169 6.32 -7.88 2.03
N HIS A 170 6.72 -9.14 2.14
CA HIS A 170 6.77 -9.85 3.42
C HIS A 170 7.81 -9.23 4.38
N ALA A 171 8.96 -8.82 3.87
CA ALA A 171 9.97 -8.13 4.67
C ALA A 171 9.48 -6.78 5.20
N MET A 172 8.69 -6.04 4.42
CA MET A 172 8.15 -4.73 4.79
C MET A 172 6.86 -4.80 5.62
N TYR A 173 6.00 -5.80 5.37
CA TYR A 173 4.63 -5.83 5.88
C TYR A 173 4.23 -7.15 6.56
N GLY A 174 5.15 -8.11 6.68
CA GLY A 174 4.88 -9.43 7.27
C GLY A 174 4.83 -9.47 8.80
N GLY A 175 5.05 -8.35 9.50
CA GLY A 175 4.93 -8.30 10.94
C GLY A 175 3.46 -8.28 11.38
N ASP A 176 2.94 -9.38 11.89
CA ASP A 176 1.57 -9.53 12.43
C ASP A 176 1.51 -9.31 13.96
N GLY A 177 2.68 -9.18 14.60
CA GLY A 177 2.83 -8.98 16.04
C GLY A 177 2.69 -10.25 16.89
N ALA A 178 2.57 -11.44 16.27
CA ALA A 178 2.47 -12.71 16.98
C ALA A 178 3.74 -13.07 17.75
N ASP A 179 4.88 -12.61 17.25
CA ASP A 179 6.24 -12.69 17.78
C ASP A 179 6.63 -11.45 18.60
N LEU A 180 5.62 -10.72 19.11
CA LEU A 180 5.77 -9.50 19.91
C LEU A 180 6.54 -8.38 19.23
N ARG A 181 6.66 -8.43 17.91
CA ARG A 181 7.10 -7.28 17.12
C ARG A 181 5.95 -6.32 16.93
N SER A 182 6.27 -5.14 16.44
CA SER A 182 5.26 -4.15 16.09
C SER A 182 4.52 -4.61 14.86
N GLN A 183 3.18 -4.60 14.94
CA GLN A 183 2.32 -4.87 13.79
C GLN A 183 2.67 -3.90 12.65
N SER A 184 2.77 -4.46 11.45
CA SER A 184 2.99 -3.69 10.23
C SER A 184 1.73 -2.91 9.92
N ARG A 185 1.88 -1.63 9.61
CA ARG A 185 0.80 -0.74 9.23
C ARG A 185 1.11 -0.17 7.86
N PHE A 186 0.09 -0.12 7.01
CA PHE A 186 0.25 0.39 5.65
C PHE A 186 -1.08 0.98 5.19
N LYS A 187 -0.97 1.96 4.28
CA LYS A 187 -2.13 2.58 3.67
C LYS A 187 -2.84 1.56 2.78
N CYS A 188 -4.16 1.49 2.89
CA CYS A 188 -4.99 0.66 2.05
C CYS A 188 -6.18 1.48 1.50
N PHE A 189 -6.74 0.99 0.41
CA PHE A 189 -7.90 1.56 -0.23
C PHE A 189 -9.08 0.60 -0.04
N HIS A 190 -10.18 1.16 0.45
CA HIS A 190 -11.43 0.45 0.65
C HIS A 190 -12.55 1.18 -0.11
N ARG A 191 -13.47 0.40 -0.69
CA ARG A 191 -14.65 0.93 -1.38
C ARG A 191 -15.86 0.81 -0.44
N PRO A 192 -16.31 1.90 0.20
CA PRO A 192 -17.51 1.83 1.01
C PRO A 192 -18.72 1.45 0.15
N ASN A 193 -19.62 0.62 0.70
CA ASN A 193 -20.97 0.40 0.19
C ASN A 193 -21.09 -0.51 -1.07
N TYR A 194 -20.28 -1.56 -1.19
CA TYR A 194 -20.43 -2.58 -2.25
C TYR A 194 -20.94 -3.90 -1.67
N THR A 195 -22.24 -4.16 -1.82
CA THR A 195 -22.97 -5.23 -1.13
C THR A 195 -22.80 -6.64 -1.71
N GLU A 196 -22.10 -6.82 -2.82
CA GLU A 196 -22.07 -8.11 -3.56
C GLU A 196 -20.81 -8.95 -3.38
N THR A 197 -19.71 -8.36 -2.93
CA THR A 197 -18.52 -9.11 -2.54
C THR A 197 -18.23 -8.76 -1.10
N ALA A 198 -18.22 -9.78 -0.23
CA ALA A 198 -18.00 -9.62 1.20
C ALA A 198 -16.97 -8.52 1.49
N ASP A 199 -17.30 -7.63 2.42
CA ASP A 199 -16.49 -6.52 2.94
C ASP A 199 -15.16 -6.99 3.57
N ASN A 200 -14.48 -7.98 3.01
CA ASN A 200 -13.39 -8.75 3.60
C ASN A 200 -12.07 -8.55 2.86
N PHE A 201 -12.01 -7.63 1.88
CA PHE A 201 -10.78 -7.35 1.16
C PHE A 201 -10.55 -5.86 0.97
N VAL A 202 -9.29 -5.47 1.09
CA VAL A 202 -8.81 -4.10 0.85
C VAL A 202 -7.72 -4.16 -0.21
N VAL A 203 -7.61 -3.09 -1.00
CA VAL A 203 -6.60 -3.00 -2.06
C VAL A 203 -5.43 -2.17 -1.56
N LEU A 204 -4.21 -2.71 -1.63
CA LEU A 204 -3.01 -2.02 -1.16
C LEU A 204 -2.48 -1.00 -2.16
N ARG A 205 -2.59 -1.33 -3.45
CA ARG A 205 -2.09 -0.51 -4.54
C ARG A 205 -3.24 -0.20 -5.47
N PHE A 206 -3.77 1.02 -5.37
CA PHE A 206 -4.73 1.54 -6.33
C PHE A 206 -4.12 2.73 -7.07
N ASN A 207 -3.94 2.60 -8.38
CA ASN A 207 -3.56 3.70 -9.24
C ASN A 207 -4.56 3.80 -10.38
N ARG A 208 -5.47 4.77 -10.27
CA ARG A 208 -6.54 5.01 -11.24
C ARG A 208 -6.01 5.14 -12.68
N MET A 209 -4.90 5.86 -12.87
CA MET A 209 -4.34 6.08 -14.20
C MET A 209 -3.80 4.79 -14.81
N ARG A 210 -3.09 3.99 -14.00
CA ARG A 210 -2.57 2.70 -14.44
C ARG A 210 -3.69 1.72 -14.76
N THR A 211 -4.69 1.60 -13.88
CA THR A 211 -5.84 0.71 -14.12
C THR A 211 -6.63 1.11 -15.36
N LEU A 212 -6.84 2.41 -15.60
CA LEU A 212 -7.49 2.88 -16.82
C LEU A 212 -6.64 2.60 -18.06
N MET A 213 -5.33 2.83 -18.00
CA MET A 213 -4.43 2.52 -19.12
C MET A 213 -4.43 1.02 -19.44
N GLU A 214 -4.35 0.16 -18.43
CA GLU A 214 -4.40 -1.30 -18.58
C GLU A 214 -5.75 -1.75 -19.17
N LEU A 215 -6.87 -1.18 -18.72
CA LEU A 215 -8.20 -1.44 -19.28
C LEU A 215 -8.33 -0.97 -20.73
N MET A 216 -7.76 0.20 -21.06
CA MET A 216 -7.75 0.75 -22.41
C MET A 216 -6.94 -0.13 -23.35
N ILE A 217 -5.75 -0.58 -22.95
CA ILE A 217 -4.92 -1.48 -23.76
C ILE A 217 -5.62 -2.84 -23.92
N GLY A 218 -6.12 -3.40 -22.81
CA GLY A 218 -6.80 -4.69 -22.78
C GLY A 218 -8.10 -4.73 -23.59
N SER A 219 -8.76 -3.58 -23.83
CA SER A 219 -9.94 -3.49 -24.69
C SER A 219 -9.61 -3.10 -26.13
N LEU A 220 -8.75 -2.10 -26.34
CA LEU A 220 -8.46 -1.56 -27.66
C LEU A 220 -7.67 -2.52 -28.55
N VAL A 221 -6.72 -3.26 -27.98
CA VAL A 221 -5.89 -4.19 -28.77
C VAL A 221 -6.72 -5.35 -29.35
N PRO A 222 -7.56 -6.06 -28.57
CA PRO A 222 -8.42 -7.10 -29.14
C PRO A 222 -9.43 -6.57 -30.15
N ILE A 223 -10.00 -5.38 -29.92
CA ILE A 223 -10.97 -4.75 -30.84
C ILE A 223 -10.30 -4.42 -32.18
N THR A 224 -9.10 -3.82 -32.16
CA THR A 224 -8.40 -3.47 -33.40
C THR A 224 -7.98 -4.72 -34.18
N LEU A 225 -7.48 -5.76 -33.50
CA LEU A 225 -7.17 -7.04 -34.13
C LEU A 225 -8.41 -7.71 -34.76
N ALA A 226 -9.56 -7.68 -34.07
CA ALA A 226 -10.81 -8.20 -34.60
C ALA A 226 -11.27 -7.43 -35.85
N ILE A 227 -11.21 -6.10 -35.82
CA ILE A 227 -11.59 -5.27 -36.97
C ILE A 227 -10.68 -5.55 -38.16
N VAL A 228 -9.36 -5.55 -37.97
CA VAL A 228 -8.39 -5.82 -39.04
C VAL A 228 -8.61 -7.22 -39.61
N SER A 229 -8.82 -8.23 -38.76
CA SER A 229 -9.11 -9.60 -39.20
C SER A 229 -10.38 -9.67 -40.05
N CYS A 230 -11.45 -8.99 -39.64
CA CYS A 230 -12.70 -8.93 -40.42
C CYS A 230 -12.51 -8.24 -41.78
N PHE A 231 -11.77 -7.12 -41.82
CA PHE A 231 -11.47 -6.43 -43.08
C PHE A 231 -10.66 -7.31 -44.03
N VAL A 232 -9.65 -8.03 -43.53
CA VAL A 232 -8.87 -8.96 -44.35
C VAL A 232 -9.77 -10.06 -44.92
N LEU A 233 -10.66 -10.64 -44.13
CA LEU A 233 -11.61 -11.65 -44.62
C LEU A 233 -12.57 -11.09 -45.69
N ILE A 234 -13.09 -9.88 -45.50
CA ILE A 234 -13.94 -9.22 -46.51
C ILE A 234 -13.15 -8.97 -47.81
N LEU A 235 -11.89 -8.55 -47.72
CA LEU A 235 -11.04 -8.38 -48.91
C LEU A 235 -10.78 -9.73 -49.60
N CYS A 236 -10.43 -10.78 -48.86
CA CYS A 236 -10.23 -12.11 -49.41
C CYS A 236 -11.49 -12.62 -50.13
N THR A 237 -12.68 -12.47 -49.56
CA THR A 237 -13.94 -12.88 -50.21
C THR A 237 -14.31 -12.06 -51.45
N ARG A 238 -13.82 -10.81 -51.57
CA ARG A 238 -14.05 -9.97 -52.75
C ARG A 238 -13.04 -10.22 -53.86
N ILE A 239 -11.82 -10.60 -53.50
CA ILE A 239 -10.72 -10.82 -54.43
C ILE A 239 -10.69 -12.27 -54.91
N ILE A 240 -11.14 -13.22 -54.11
CA ILE A 240 -11.05 -14.65 -54.43
C ILE A 240 -12.44 -15.17 -54.78
N HIS A 241 -12.59 -15.63 -56.03
CA HIS A 241 -13.77 -16.36 -56.49
C HIS A 241 -13.44 -17.86 -56.56
N VAL A 242 -14.36 -18.71 -56.13
CA VAL A 242 -14.24 -20.17 -56.27
C VAL A 242 -14.99 -20.55 -57.52
N GLY A 243 -14.27 -20.98 -58.55
CA GLY A 243 -14.89 -21.50 -59.77
C GLY A 243 -15.46 -22.91 -59.54
N ASP A 244 -16.33 -23.36 -60.44
CA ASP A 244 -17.00 -24.67 -60.37
C ASP A 244 -16.01 -25.85 -60.35
N ASP A 245 -14.76 -25.63 -60.78
CA ASP A 245 -13.66 -26.60 -60.72
C ASP A 245 -13.02 -26.75 -59.33
N SER A 246 -13.54 -26.08 -58.30
CA SER A 246 -12.99 -26.03 -56.93
C SER A 246 -11.61 -25.37 -56.78
N HIS A 247 -11.13 -24.68 -57.82
CA HIS A 247 -9.91 -23.87 -57.79
C HIS A 247 -10.21 -22.39 -57.42
N PHE A 248 -9.26 -21.74 -56.74
CA PHE A 248 -9.34 -20.33 -56.34
C PHE A 248 -8.79 -19.41 -57.43
N TYR A 249 -9.59 -18.44 -57.89
CA TYR A 249 -9.20 -17.45 -58.90
C TYR A 249 -9.17 -16.03 -58.32
N PHE A 250 -8.16 -15.25 -58.69
CA PHE A 250 -8.03 -13.84 -58.28
C PHE A 250 -8.80 -12.93 -59.24
N GLN A 251 -9.84 -12.27 -58.73
CA GLN A 251 -10.64 -11.30 -59.45
C GLN A 251 -10.12 -9.89 -59.13
N CYS A 252 -8.94 -9.54 -59.65
CA CYS A 252 -8.40 -8.19 -59.50
C CYS A 252 -7.90 -7.67 -60.86
N CYS A 253 -8.47 -6.54 -61.28
CA CYS A 253 -8.28 -5.84 -62.55
C CYS A 253 -8.81 -6.60 -63.78
N GLY A 254 -9.88 -6.05 -64.37
CA GLY A 254 -10.58 -6.61 -65.51
C GLY A 254 -9.65 -6.93 -66.68
N ASN A 255 -9.43 -8.21 -66.88
CA ASN A 255 -9.46 -8.77 -68.22
C ASN A 255 -10.65 -9.72 -68.24
N ASP A 256 -11.57 -9.46 -69.16
CA ASP A 256 -12.61 -10.43 -69.50
C ASP A 256 -11.94 -11.79 -69.76
N PRO A 257 -12.42 -12.90 -69.18
CA PRO A 257 -11.86 -14.23 -69.38
C PRO A 257 -11.93 -14.67 -70.87
N ASN A 258 -12.74 -13.98 -71.69
CA ASN A 258 -12.81 -14.18 -73.13
C ASN A 258 -11.56 -13.67 -73.88
N VAL A 259 -10.78 -12.74 -73.32
CA VAL A 259 -9.57 -12.19 -73.99
C VAL A 259 -8.34 -13.09 -73.76
N SER A 260 -8.28 -13.83 -72.65
CA SER A 260 -7.23 -14.83 -72.41
C SER A 260 -7.39 -16.08 -73.27
N MET A 261 -8.63 -16.52 -73.55
CA MET A 261 -8.88 -17.66 -74.43
C MET A 261 -8.57 -17.35 -75.90
N GLU A 262 -8.78 -16.10 -76.34
CA GLU A 262 -8.46 -15.69 -77.71
C GLU A 262 -6.93 -15.58 -77.92
N LYS A 263 -6.17 -15.23 -76.87
CA LYS A 263 -4.70 -15.15 -76.95
C LYS A 263 -4.02 -16.51 -77.03
N GLU A 264 -4.48 -17.51 -76.27
CA GLU A 264 -3.93 -18.88 -76.36
C GLU A 264 -4.33 -19.59 -77.67
N ALA A 265 -5.54 -19.33 -78.21
CA ALA A 265 -5.97 -19.91 -79.48
C ALA A 265 -5.20 -19.36 -80.70
N VAL A 266 -4.80 -18.07 -80.67
CA VAL A 266 -3.98 -17.46 -81.73
C VAL A 266 -2.53 -17.92 -81.68
N GLU A 267 -1.97 -18.16 -80.49
CA GLU A 267 -0.60 -18.65 -80.33
C GLU A 267 -0.47 -20.15 -80.72
N ALA A 268 -1.53 -20.95 -80.52
CA ALA A 268 -1.59 -22.34 -80.97
C ALA A 268 -1.82 -22.52 -82.49
N MET A 269 -2.23 -21.48 -83.22
CA MET A 269 -2.33 -21.49 -84.69
C MET A 269 -1.09 -20.93 -85.40
N ALA A 270 -0.11 -20.41 -84.66
CA ALA A 270 1.11 -19.81 -85.19
C ALA A 270 2.36 -20.72 -85.07
N LEU A 271 2.18 -21.99 -84.67
CA LEU A 271 3.17 -23.07 -84.64
C LEU A 271 2.70 -24.22 -85.54
#